data_AF-A0A814MUI0-F1
#
_entry.id   AF-A0A814MUI0-F1
#
_cell.length_a   1.000
_cell.length_b   1.000
_cell.length_c   1.000
_cell.angle_alpha   90.00
_cell.angle_beta   90.00
_cell.angle_gamma   90.00
#
_symmetry.space_group_name_H-M   'P 1'
#
loop_
_entity.id
_entity.type
_entity.pdbx_description
1 polymer ?
#
loop_
_entity_poly.entity_id
_entity_poly.type
_entity_poly.pdbx_seq_one_letter_code
_entity_poly.pdbx_strand_id
1 'polypeptide(L)'
;MKASTCSKEKNADDNDYCYNIDVPQLRIQFANNYLLLSNNEQDLNPYNVSAVCAIACSTKQAGKHIGQKDLDFKSVFAVTNTSTIVSHKWNFYFQITGNDQLCYIRLYWLDFPLPNVQQTIELYPSQTHIYLPFDKSPTPSEKLLNEMIQNVRDPCVLLNMGKLKRVEIVDKICGKEWNIYKRIEKEKLIYLKKVEFKNVTFVNVTGSIVSIIDESIKELSCFRVYTCYINIPSNTN
;
A
#
# COMPACT_ATOMS: atom_id res chain seq x y z
N MET A 1 -13.57 2.06 -32.98
CA MET A 1 -13.80 2.37 -31.55
C MET A 1 -12.52 2.08 -30.79
N LYS A 2 -11.87 3.10 -30.21
CA LYS A 2 -10.72 2.89 -29.33
C LYS A 2 -11.24 2.35 -28.00
N ALA A 3 -10.93 1.09 -27.67
CA ALA A 3 -11.11 0.59 -26.32
C ALA A 3 -10.14 1.36 -25.42
N SER A 4 -10.68 2.20 -24.54
CA SER A 4 -9.93 2.86 -23.49
C SER A 4 -9.56 1.80 -22.45
N THR A 5 -8.34 1.27 -22.52
CA THR A 5 -7.72 0.50 -21.45
C THR A 5 -7.54 1.41 -20.24
N CYS A 6 -8.47 1.34 -19.29
CA CYS A 6 -8.34 1.93 -17.97
C CYS A 6 -8.50 0.82 -16.93
N SER A 7 -7.54 -0.10 -16.89
CA SER A 7 -7.29 -0.93 -15.71
C SER A 7 -6.38 -0.15 -14.78
N LYS A 8 -6.90 0.94 -14.20
CA LYS A 8 -6.23 1.56 -13.05
C LYS A 8 -6.50 0.67 -11.86
N GLU A 9 -5.49 -0.10 -11.47
CA GLU A 9 -5.45 -0.75 -10.17
C GLU A 9 -5.62 0.31 -9.09
N LYS A 10 -6.64 0.14 -8.24
CA LYS A 10 -6.86 1.02 -7.11
C LYS A 10 -6.19 0.42 -5.88
N ASN A 11 -5.24 1.14 -5.31
CA ASN A 11 -4.67 0.85 -3.99
C ASN A 11 -5.25 1.81 -2.94
N ALA A 12 -4.79 1.71 -1.69
CA ALA A 12 -5.26 2.57 -0.60
C ALA A 12 -5.05 4.08 -0.85
N ASP A 13 -4.08 4.46 -1.68
CA ASP A 13 -3.84 5.86 -2.06
C ASP A 13 -4.85 6.39 -3.09
N ASP A 14 -5.49 5.50 -3.85
CA ASP A 14 -6.53 5.86 -4.82
C ASP A 14 -7.93 5.97 -4.20
N ASN A 15 -8.08 5.51 -2.96
CA ASN A 15 -9.35 5.47 -2.24
C ASN A 15 -9.97 6.85 -2.03
N ASP A 16 -11.28 6.88 -1.87
CA ASP A 16 -12.04 8.10 -1.66
C ASP A 16 -12.24 8.33 -0.17
N TYR A 17 -11.79 9.48 0.30
CA TYR A 17 -11.84 9.87 1.71
C TYR A 17 -12.89 10.98 1.87
N CYS A 18 -13.77 10.84 2.85
CA CYS A 18 -14.72 11.89 3.18
C CYS A 18 -14.01 13.18 3.58
N TYR A 19 -14.68 14.32 3.39
CA TYR A 19 -14.13 15.64 3.75
C TYR A 19 -13.78 15.80 5.24
N ASN A 20 -14.42 15.01 6.11
CA ASN A 20 -14.18 14.99 7.55
C ASN A 20 -13.01 14.07 7.96
N ILE A 21 -12.40 13.35 7.01
CA ILE A 21 -11.17 12.58 7.24
C ILE A 21 -9.97 13.49 6.97
N ASP A 22 -9.48 14.13 8.04
CA ASP A 22 -8.34 15.06 7.94
C ASP A 22 -7.03 14.34 7.57
N VAL A 23 -6.89 13.09 8.03
CA VAL A 23 -5.69 12.26 7.86
C VAL A 23 -6.05 10.92 7.22
N PRO A 24 -6.05 10.83 5.87
CA PRO A 24 -6.05 9.57 5.15
C PRO A 24 -4.91 8.65 5.64
N GLN A 25 -5.26 7.46 6.11
CA GLN A 25 -4.37 6.57 6.84
C GLN A 25 -4.48 5.12 6.35
N LEU A 26 -3.34 4.46 6.23
CA LEU A 26 -3.23 3.01 6.12
C LEU A 26 -2.59 2.44 7.38
N ARG A 27 -3.27 1.51 8.05
CA ARG A 27 -2.73 0.70 9.15
C ARG A 27 -2.36 -0.67 8.64
N ILE A 28 -1.17 -1.14 9.00
CA ILE A 28 -0.61 -2.43 8.59
C ILE A 28 -0.21 -3.18 9.84
N GLN A 29 -0.93 -4.26 10.14
CA GLN A 29 -0.70 -5.10 11.31
C GLN A 29 -0.09 -6.44 10.89
N PHE A 30 1.16 -6.65 11.30
CA PHE A 30 1.90 -7.88 11.10
C PHE A 30 1.77 -8.79 12.32
N ALA A 31 1.45 -10.07 12.09
CA ALA A 31 1.39 -11.11 13.10
C ALA A 31 2.03 -12.41 12.57
N ASN A 32 2.29 -13.38 13.45
CA ASN A 32 2.94 -14.64 13.07
C ASN A 32 2.15 -15.44 12.00
N ASN A 33 0.84 -15.25 11.93
CA ASN A 33 -0.07 -16.05 11.11
C ASN A 33 -0.94 -15.20 10.17
N TYR A 34 -0.79 -13.88 10.13
CA TYR A 34 -1.54 -13.03 9.21
C TYR A 34 -0.91 -11.65 9.00
N LEU A 35 -1.37 -11.00 7.93
CA LEU A 35 -1.27 -9.57 7.68
C LEU A 35 -2.68 -8.96 7.63
N LEU A 36 -2.89 -7.87 8.35
CA LEU A 36 -4.14 -7.11 8.33
C LEU A 36 -3.86 -5.68 7.86
N LEU A 37 -4.48 -5.27 6.76
CA LEU A 37 -4.47 -3.91 6.25
C LEU A 37 -5.78 -3.23 6.63
N SER A 38 -5.76 -2.01 7.14
CA SER A 38 -6.97 -1.23 7.45
C SER A 38 -6.82 0.19 6.92
N ASN A 39 -7.83 0.68 6.20
CA ASN A 39 -7.83 1.99 5.60
C ASN A 39 -9.10 2.76 5.99
N ASN A 40 -8.93 4.00 6.43
CA ASN A 40 -10.03 4.87 6.87
C ASN A 40 -10.72 5.61 5.71
N GLU A 41 -10.83 4.97 4.55
CA GLU A 41 -11.63 5.49 3.44
C GLU A 41 -13.13 5.55 3.77
N GLN A 42 -13.89 6.20 2.90
CA GLN A 42 -15.33 6.32 3.03
C GLN A 42 -16.04 4.97 2.92
N ASP A 43 -15.79 4.24 1.84
CA ASP A 43 -16.47 2.98 1.55
C ASP A 43 -15.98 2.35 0.23
N LEU A 44 -16.01 1.02 0.16
CA LEU A 44 -16.03 0.37 -1.15
C LEU A 44 -17.36 0.63 -1.85
N ASN A 45 -17.31 1.30 -2.99
CA ASN A 45 -18.47 1.41 -3.86
C ASN A 45 -18.60 0.17 -4.77
N PRO A 46 -19.77 -0.08 -5.40
CA PRO A 46 -19.97 -1.24 -6.28
C PRO A 46 -18.95 -1.34 -7.43
N TYR A 47 -18.46 -0.20 -7.92
CA TYR A 47 -17.42 -0.16 -8.97
C TYR A 47 -16.08 -0.68 -8.44
N ASN A 48 -15.67 -0.28 -7.23
CA ASN A 48 -14.45 -0.77 -6.58
C ASN A 48 -14.54 -2.29 -6.37
N VAL A 49 -15.68 -2.78 -5.86
CA VAL A 49 -15.91 -4.23 -5.67
C VAL A 49 -15.83 -4.96 -7.02
N SER A 50 -16.53 -4.48 -8.04
CA SER A 50 -16.49 -5.08 -9.37
C SER A 50 -15.08 -5.07 -9.98
N ALA A 51 -14.31 -4.01 -9.78
CA ALA A 51 -12.95 -3.88 -10.29
C ALA A 51 -12.01 -4.90 -9.62
N VAL A 52 -12.05 -5.00 -8.28
CA VAL A 52 -11.26 -5.99 -7.54
C VAL A 52 -11.65 -7.41 -7.95
N CYS A 53 -12.95 -7.70 -8.10
CA CYS A 53 -13.44 -9.00 -8.57
C CYS A 53 -12.96 -9.32 -9.99
N ALA A 54 -13.02 -8.36 -10.92
CA ALA A 54 -12.58 -8.55 -12.30
C ALA A 54 -11.07 -8.81 -12.38
N ILE A 55 -10.27 -8.08 -11.59
CA ILE A 55 -8.83 -8.29 -11.49
C ILE A 55 -8.58 -9.69 -10.94
N ALA A 56 -9.15 -10.03 -9.79
CA ALA A 56 -8.97 -11.31 -9.12
C ALA A 56 -9.33 -12.49 -10.04
N CYS A 57 -10.49 -12.45 -10.70
CA CYS A 57 -11.01 -13.55 -11.51
C CYS A 57 -10.42 -13.64 -12.94
N SER A 58 -9.57 -12.70 -13.36
CA SER A 58 -8.95 -12.79 -14.69
C SER A 58 -7.99 -13.99 -14.78
N THR A 59 -8.19 -14.87 -15.75
CA THR A 59 -7.34 -16.05 -15.99
C THR A 59 -5.98 -15.64 -16.58
N LYS A 60 -4.87 -16.09 -15.98
CA LYS A 60 -3.55 -16.14 -16.63
C LYS A 60 -3.16 -17.62 -16.78
N GLN A 61 -2.62 -18.00 -17.94
CA GLN A 61 -2.10 -19.36 -18.16
C GLN A 61 -1.00 -19.69 -17.14
N ALA A 62 -1.04 -20.89 -16.57
CA ALA A 62 -0.04 -21.37 -15.62
C ALA A 62 1.35 -21.45 -16.28
N GLY A 63 2.40 -21.07 -15.54
CA GLY A 63 3.80 -21.22 -15.97
C GLY A 63 4.58 -19.92 -16.22
N LYS A 64 3.92 -18.77 -16.41
CA LYS A 64 4.59 -17.49 -16.18
C LYS A 64 4.64 -17.27 -14.67
N HIS A 65 5.85 -17.34 -14.11
CA HIS A 65 6.12 -16.86 -12.76
C HIS A 65 5.39 -15.53 -12.53
N ILE A 66 4.83 -15.36 -11.34
CA ILE A 66 4.37 -14.06 -10.83
C ILE A 66 5.61 -13.16 -10.83
N GLY A 67 5.90 -12.55 -11.97
CA GLY A 67 7.18 -11.95 -12.32
C GLY A 67 7.05 -10.99 -13.50
N GLN A 68 5.83 -10.50 -13.74
CA GLN A 68 5.61 -9.31 -14.54
C GLN A 68 5.22 -8.19 -13.57
N LYS A 69 5.96 -7.10 -13.71
CA LYS A 69 6.28 -6.08 -12.74
C LYS A 69 5.13 -5.07 -12.64
N ASP A 70 4.02 -5.47 -12.04
CA ASP A 70 2.85 -4.61 -11.84
C ASP A 70 2.27 -4.85 -10.41
N LEU A 71 1.84 -3.77 -9.76
CA LEU A 71 1.42 -3.67 -8.36
C LEU A 71 -0.02 -4.22 -8.16
N ASP A 72 -0.33 -5.35 -8.77
CA ASP A 72 -1.69 -5.87 -8.84
C ASP A 72 -2.15 -6.45 -7.49
N PHE A 73 -3.47 -6.37 -7.22
CA PHE A 73 -4.10 -7.05 -6.07
C PHE A 73 -3.75 -8.55 -5.99
N LYS A 74 -3.46 -9.21 -7.11
CA LYS A 74 -3.08 -10.64 -7.13
C LYS A 74 -1.77 -10.96 -6.41
N SER A 75 -0.90 -9.97 -6.21
CA SER A 75 0.35 -10.14 -5.47
C SER A 75 0.13 -10.63 -4.04
N VAL A 76 -1.03 -10.34 -3.42
CA VAL A 76 -1.40 -10.87 -2.10
C VAL A 76 -1.36 -12.39 -2.07
N PHE A 77 -1.68 -13.04 -3.19
CA PHE A 77 -1.67 -14.49 -3.28
C PHE A 77 -0.26 -15.09 -3.35
N ALA A 78 0.79 -14.28 -3.35
CA ALA A 78 2.15 -14.80 -3.11
C ALA A 78 2.28 -15.35 -1.68
N VAL A 79 1.57 -14.77 -0.71
CA VAL A 79 1.71 -15.08 0.72
C VAL A 79 0.49 -15.79 1.33
N THR A 80 -0.64 -15.83 0.62
CA THR A 80 -1.88 -16.48 1.09
C THR A 80 -2.63 -17.17 -0.05
N ASN A 81 -3.44 -18.17 0.26
CA ASN A 81 -4.46 -18.74 -0.61
C ASN A 81 -5.79 -18.00 -0.49
N THR A 82 -5.97 -17.20 0.57
CA THR A 82 -7.25 -16.57 0.92
C THR A 82 -7.07 -15.08 1.20
N SER A 83 -7.80 -14.21 0.51
CA SER A 83 -7.77 -12.76 0.76
C SER A 83 -9.16 -12.26 1.10
N THR A 84 -9.36 -11.82 2.35
CA THR A 84 -10.68 -11.38 2.83
C THR A 84 -10.76 -9.87 2.84
N ILE A 85 -11.87 -9.32 2.37
CA ILE A 85 -12.17 -7.89 2.36
C ILE A 85 -13.44 -7.66 3.19
N VAL A 86 -13.34 -6.77 4.16
CA VAL A 86 -14.44 -6.32 5.04
C VAL A 86 -14.51 -4.81 4.95
N SER A 87 -15.57 -4.27 4.35
CA SER A 87 -15.78 -2.83 4.16
C SER A 87 -17.27 -2.52 4.27
N HIS A 88 -17.69 -2.06 5.45
CA HIS A 88 -19.10 -1.82 5.80
C HIS A 88 -20.03 -2.97 5.36
N LYS A 89 -20.81 -2.76 4.28
CA LYS A 89 -21.76 -3.75 3.76
C LYS A 89 -21.14 -4.80 2.84
N TRP A 90 -19.89 -4.64 2.44
CA TRP A 90 -19.18 -5.54 1.54
C TRP A 90 -18.23 -6.43 2.33
N ASN A 91 -18.63 -7.68 2.51
CA ASN A 91 -17.87 -8.68 3.25
C ASN A 91 -17.73 -9.92 2.38
N PHE A 92 -16.55 -10.15 1.84
CA PHE A 92 -16.29 -11.25 0.93
C PHE A 92 -14.82 -11.65 0.98
N TYR A 93 -14.52 -12.86 0.53
CA TYR A 93 -13.14 -13.31 0.39
C TYR A 93 -12.91 -13.96 -0.96
N PHE A 94 -11.66 -13.85 -1.42
CA PHE A 94 -11.16 -14.58 -2.56
C PHE A 94 -10.39 -15.80 -2.09
N GLN A 95 -10.57 -16.92 -2.78
CA GLN A 95 -9.83 -18.14 -2.53
C GLN A 95 -9.23 -18.66 -3.84
N ILE A 96 -7.94 -18.97 -3.81
CA ILE A 96 -7.30 -19.74 -4.88
C ILE A 96 -7.72 -21.20 -4.74
N THR A 97 -8.13 -21.75 -5.87
CA THR A 97 -8.58 -23.14 -6.00
C THR A 97 -8.00 -23.71 -7.29
N GLY A 98 -7.72 -25.01 -7.31
CA GLY A 98 -7.07 -25.69 -8.44
C GLY A 98 -5.73 -26.30 -8.08
N ASN A 99 -4.94 -26.65 -9.10
CA ASN A 99 -3.63 -27.30 -8.97
C ASN A 99 -2.57 -26.56 -9.80
N ASP A 100 -1.33 -27.06 -9.81
CA ASP A 100 -0.19 -26.41 -10.48
C ASP A 100 -0.39 -26.16 -11.99
N GLN A 101 -1.32 -26.88 -12.62
CA GLN A 101 -1.61 -26.76 -14.06
C GLN A 101 -2.72 -25.73 -14.36
N LEU A 102 -3.66 -25.54 -13.42
CA LEU A 102 -4.83 -24.67 -13.56
C LEU A 102 -5.26 -24.16 -12.19
N CYS A 103 -5.01 -22.88 -11.93
CA CYS A 103 -5.51 -22.17 -10.76
C CYS A 103 -6.58 -21.14 -11.15
N TYR A 104 -7.59 -21.00 -10.32
CA TYR A 104 -8.64 -20.00 -10.46
C TYR A 104 -8.95 -19.37 -9.10
N ILE A 105 -9.27 -18.09 -9.13
CA ILE A 105 -9.65 -17.32 -7.94
C ILE A 105 -11.18 -17.26 -7.91
N ARG A 106 -11.78 -17.74 -6.81
CA ARG A 106 -13.22 -17.67 -6.57
C ARG A 106 -13.52 -16.61 -5.51
N LEU A 107 -14.66 -15.95 -5.65
CA LEU A 107 -15.23 -15.06 -4.63
C LEU A 107 -16.30 -15.81 -3.84
N TYR A 108 -16.30 -15.58 -2.54
CA TYR A 108 -17.32 -16.04 -1.61
C TYR A 108 -17.77 -14.88 -0.73
N TRP A 109 -19.07 -14.76 -0.50
CA TRP A 109 -19.59 -13.85 0.51
C TRP A 109 -19.20 -14.37 1.89
N LEU A 110 -18.77 -13.46 2.75
CA LEU A 110 -18.28 -13.81 4.07
C LEU A 110 -19.43 -13.86 5.07
N ASP A 111 -19.62 -15.03 5.67
CA ASP A 111 -20.39 -15.19 6.88
C ASP A 111 -19.46 -14.93 8.08
N PHE A 112 -19.79 -13.94 8.92
CA PHE A 112 -19.00 -13.61 10.11
C PHE A 112 -19.00 -14.78 11.12
N PRO A 113 -17.93 -14.97 11.93
CA PRO A 113 -16.81 -14.05 12.18
C PRO A 113 -15.43 -14.46 11.59
N LEU A 114 -14.47 -13.52 11.60
CA LEU A 114 -13.05 -13.76 11.28
C LEU A 114 -12.22 -13.91 12.57
N PRO A 115 -11.79 -15.13 12.95
CA PRO A 115 -10.96 -15.33 14.13
C PRO A 115 -9.64 -14.56 14.00
N ASN A 116 -9.11 -14.05 15.11
CA ASN A 116 -7.85 -13.28 15.25
C ASN A 116 -7.88 -11.79 14.89
N VAL A 117 -8.83 -11.34 14.06
CA VAL A 117 -8.92 -9.91 13.66
C VAL A 117 -10.25 -9.25 13.99
N GLN A 118 -11.22 -10.02 14.48
CA GLN A 118 -12.55 -9.54 14.87
C GLN A 118 -12.50 -8.32 15.79
N GLN A 119 -11.68 -8.34 16.84
CA GLN A 119 -11.55 -7.20 17.75
C GLN A 119 -11.13 -5.91 17.03
N THR A 120 -10.15 -5.97 16.12
CA THR A 120 -9.71 -4.79 15.36
C THR A 120 -10.80 -4.30 14.43
N ILE A 121 -11.50 -5.21 13.75
CA ILE A 121 -12.61 -4.85 12.83
C ILE A 121 -13.77 -4.21 13.61
N GLU A 122 -14.12 -4.74 14.78
CA GLU A 122 -15.18 -4.19 15.65
C GLU A 122 -14.82 -2.84 16.27
N LEU A 123 -13.52 -2.58 16.51
CA LEU A 123 -13.04 -1.28 16.96
C LEU A 123 -13.09 -0.21 15.85
N TYR A 124 -13.02 -0.64 14.59
CA TYR A 124 -12.97 0.25 13.43
C TYR A 124 -13.96 -0.16 12.33
N PRO A 125 -15.26 -0.30 12.64
CA PRO A 125 -16.24 -0.94 11.74
C PRO A 125 -16.51 -0.13 10.47
N SER A 126 -16.15 1.16 10.46
CA SER A 126 -16.27 2.05 9.31
C SER A 126 -15.03 2.09 8.42
N GLN A 127 -14.06 1.20 8.63
CA GLN A 127 -12.85 1.12 7.81
C GLN A 127 -12.96 -0.04 6.82
N THR A 128 -12.20 0.06 5.74
CA THR A 128 -11.96 -1.07 4.84
C THR A 128 -10.79 -1.88 5.37
N HIS A 129 -11.02 -3.16 5.64
CA HIS A 129 -10.04 -4.12 6.11
C HIS A 129 -9.74 -5.16 5.03
N ILE A 130 -8.46 -5.47 4.85
CA ILE A 130 -8.00 -6.61 4.04
C ILE A 130 -7.23 -7.55 4.96
N TYR A 131 -7.76 -8.75 5.16
CA TYR A 131 -7.19 -9.80 5.99
C TYR A 131 -6.55 -10.89 5.13
N LEU A 132 -5.26 -11.14 5.36
CA LEU A 132 -4.42 -12.08 4.63
C LEU A 132 -3.83 -13.11 5.61
N PRO A 133 -4.49 -14.27 5.84
CA PRO A 133 -3.93 -15.36 6.64
C PRO A 133 -2.73 -15.99 5.94
N PHE A 134 -1.69 -16.34 6.70
CA PHE A 134 -0.55 -17.11 6.19
C PHE A 134 -0.88 -18.61 6.15
N ASP A 135 -1.84 -18.97 5.30
CA ASP A 135 -2.37 -20.33 5.12
C ASP A 135 -1.60 -21.15 4.05
N LYS A 136 -0.55 -20.56 3.48
CA LYS A 136 0.39 -21.26 2.59
C LYS A 136 1.49 -21.96 3.39
N SER A 137 1.88 -23.14 2.90
CA SER A 137 3.05 -23.86 3.39
C SER A 137 4.20 -23.76 2.37
N PRO A 138 5.41 -23.37 2.79
CA PRO A 138 5.75 -22.91 4.13
C PRO A 138 5.13 -21.53 4.42
N THR A 139 4.86 -21.25 5.69
CA THR A 139 4.47 -19.90 6.12
C THR A 139 5.63 -18.92 5.89
N PRO A 140 5.37 -17.60 5.77
CA PRO A 140 6.43 -16.60 5.69
C PRO A 140 7.43 -16.78 6.83
N SER A 141 8.73 -16.76 6.49
CA SER A 141 9.78 -16.80 7.50
C SER A 141 9.83 -15.49 8.28
N GLU A 142 10.31 -15.52 9.52
CA GLU A 142 10.53 -14.32 10.33
C GLU A 142 11.42 -13.30 9.61
N LYS A 143 12.43 -13.79 8.87
CA LYS A 143 13.31 -12.95 8.04
C LYS A 143 12.52 -12.18 6.98
N LEU A 144 11.66 -12.86 6.22
CA LEU A 144 10.83 -12.22 5.19
C LEU A 144 9.89 -11.18 5.80
N LEU A 145 9.31 -11.48 6.96
CA LEU A 145 8.40 -10.57 7.64
C LEU A 145 9.12 -9.30 8.14
N ASN A 146 10.32 -9.47 8.70
CA ASN A 146 11.18 -8.36 9.08
C ASN A 146 11.57 -7.49 7.87
N GLU A 147 11.87 -8.10 6.72
CA GLU A 147 12.13 -7.37 5.47
C GLU A 147 10.89 -6.59 5.01
N MET A 148 9.69 -7.18 5.08
CA MET A 148 8.44 -6.48 4.76
C MET A 148 8.21 -5.27 5.67
N ILE A 149 8.39 -5.43 6.99
CA ILE A 149 8.28 -4.33 7.95
C ILE A 149 9.29 -3.23 7.63
N GLN A 150 10.55 -3.58 7.37
CA GLN A 150 11.59 -2.61 7.02
C GLN A 150 11.28 -1.84 5.74
N ASN A 151 10.78 -2.53 4.70
CA ASN A 151 10.41 -1.92 3.43
C ASN A 151 9.24 -0.94 3.58
N VAL A 152 8.21 -1.31 4.36
CA VAL A 152 7.06 -0.44 4.62
C VAL A 152 7.44 0.74 5.51
N ARG A 153 8.44 0.58 6.38
CA ARG A 153 9.00 1.66 7.20
C ARG A 153 9.81 2.67 6.40
N ASP A 154 10.18 2.40 5.14
CA ASP A 154 10.88 3.38 4.31
C ASP A 154 10.00 4.63 4.12
N PRO A 155 10.42 5.81 4.63
CA PRO A 155 9.71 7.08 4.46
C PRO A 155 9.36 7.41 2.99
N CYS A 156 10.16 6.90 2.04
CA CYS A 156 9.96 7.13 0.62
C CYS A 156 8.65 6.52 0.09
N VAL A 157 8.10 5.51 0.77
CA VAL A 157 6.79 4.94 0.44
C VAL A 157 5.73 6.04 0.45
N LEU A 158 5.65 6.83 1.53
CA LEU A 158 4.70 7.93 1.66
C LEU A 158 5.01 9.13 0.75
N LEU A 159 6.28 9.39 0.42
CA LEU A 159 6.64 10.49 -0.49
C LEU A 159 5.97 10.34 -1.86
N ASN A 160 5.76 9.10 -2.33
CA ASN A 160 5.15 8.79 -3.61
C ASN A 160 3.62 8.73 -3.61
N MET A 161 2.99 8.73 -2.44
CA MET A 161 1.53 8.69 -2.30
C MET A 161 0.89 10.06 -2.54
N GLY A 162 -0.22 10.14 -3.25
CA GLY A 162 -0.98 11.36 -3.51
C GLY A 162 -1.93 11.77 -2.39
N LYS A 163 -2.75 10.84 -1.89
CA LYS A 163 -3.80 11.09 -0.88
C LYS A 163 -3.39 10.64 0.53
N LEU A 164 -2.72 9.49 0.67
CA LEU A 164 -2.30 8.96 1.97
C LEU A 164 -1.35 9.91 2.70
N LYS A 165 -1.68 10.19 3.96
CA LYS A 165 -0.91 11.07 4.84
C LYS A 165 -0.26 10.35 6.01
N ARG A 166 -0.74 9.16 6.38
CA ARG A 166 -0.18 8.39 7.50
C ARG A 166 -0.11 6.91 7.16
N VAL A 167 1.00 6.29 7.54
CA VAL A 167 1.12 4.83 7.64
C VAL A 167 1.38 4.48 9.10
N GLU A 168 0.50 3.67 9.67
CA GLU A 168 0.66 3.06 10.99
C GLU A 168 1.09 1.61 10.78
N ILE A 169 2.17 1.20 11.44
CA ILE A 169 2.72 -0.15 11.34
C ILE A 169 2.69 -0.76 12.72
N VAL A 170 2.03 -1.90 12.88
CA VAL A 170 1.88 -2.61 14.15
C VAL A 170 2.47 -4.00 14.00
N ASP A 171 3.59 -4.24 14.66
CA ASP A 171 4.22 -5.54 14.75
C ASP A 171 3.76 -6.24 16.04
N LYS A 172 2.80 -7.16 15.92
CA LYS A 172 2.28 -7.96 17.02
C LYS A 172 3.25 -9.04 17.50
N ILE A 173 4.34 -9.29 16.77
CA ILE A 173 5.32 -10.34 17.08
C ILE A 173 6.28 -9.84 18.14
N CYS A 174 6.82 -8.63 17.95
CA CYS A 174 7.70 -8.01 18.94
C CYS A 174 7.02 -6.90 19.76
N GLY A 175 5.75 -6.60 19.51
CA GLY A 175 4.97 -5.61 20.26
C GLY A 175 5.38 -4.15 19.99
N LYS A 176 5.87 -3.87 18.77
CA LYS A 176 6.31 -2.52 18.37
C LYS A 176 5.32 -1.86 17.43
N GLU A 177 5.28 -0.54 17.49
CA GLU A 177 4.42 0.28 16.65
C GLU A 177 5.20 1.47 16.08
N TRP A 178 4.93 1.80 14.82
CA TRP A 178 5.52 2.95 14.13
C TRP A 178 4.42 3.80 13.50
N ASN A 179 4.59 5.11 13.59
CA ASN A 179 3.67 6.07 12.99
C ASN A 179 4.46 7.02 12.11
N ILE A 180 4.25 6.89 10.80
CA ILE A 180 4.93 7.69 9.79
C ILE A 180 3.93 8.65 9.19
N TYR A 181 4.22 9.94 9.24
CA TYR A 181 3.37 11.01 8.73
C TYR A 181 4.02 11.71 7.57
N LYS A 182 3.21 12.02 6.56
CA LYS A 182 3.52 12.94 5.48
C LYS A 182 2.86 14.27 5.77
N ARG A 183 3.68 15.32 5.89
CA ARG A 183 3.22 16.70 6.04
C ARG A 183 3.68 17.50 4.84
N ILE A 184 2.75 18.20 4.22
CA ILE A 184 3.08 19.22 3.23
C ILE A 184 3.32 20.50 4.02
N GLU A 185 4.54 21.01 3.97
CA GLU A 185 4.88 22.27 4.64
C GLU A 185 4.21 23.44 3.90
N LYS A 186 3.84 24.47 4.67
CA LYS A 186 3.22 25.68 4.11
C LYS A 186 4.18 26.43 3.20
N GLU A 187 5.46 26.37 3.52
CA GLU A 187 6.52 27.00 2.74
C GLU A 187 6.80 26.19 1.48
N LYS A 188 6.66 26.85 0.33
CA LYS A 188 7.17 26.32 -0.94
C LYS A 188 8.63 26.70 -1.08
N LEU A 189 9.41 25.83 -1.71
CA LEU A 189 10.70 26.22 -2.27
C LEU A 189 10.46 27.19 -3.41
N ILE A 190 10.56 28.48 -3.10
CA ILE A 190 10.53 29.56 -4.09
C ILE A 190 11.95 29.70 -4.63
N TYR A 191 12.19 29.08 -5.78
CA TYR A 191 13.36 29.27 -6.64
C TYR A 191 14.71 29.31 -5.88
N LEU A 192 15.20 28.14 -5.50
CA LEU A 192 16.58 28.03 -5.05
C LEU A 192 17.50 27.98 -6.27
N LYS A 193 18.35 29.01 -6.41
CA LYS A 193 19.31 29.11 -7.52
C LYS A 193 20.25 27.92 -7.57
N LYS A 194 20.67 27.41 -6.41
CA LYS A 194 21.62 26.31 -6.27
C LYS A 194 21.38 25.53 -4.97
N VAL A 195 21.35 24.19 -5.04
CA VAL A 195 21.35 23.27 -3.90
C VAL A 195 22.41 22.19 -4.15
N GLU A 196 23.30 21.96 -3.18
CA GLU A 196 24.34 20.93 -3.29
C GLU A 196 24.01 19.73 -2.40
N PHE A 197 24.11 18.53 -2.98
CA PHE A 197 23.93 17.28 -2.24
C PHE A 197 24.91 16.23 -2.77
N LYS A 198 25.83 15.75 -1.92
CA LYS A 198 26.80 14.67 -2.24
C LYS A 198 27.45 14.82 -3.63
N ASN A 199 28.07 15.97 -3.90
CA ASN A 199 28.72 16.33 -5.17
C ASN A 199 27.79 16.49 -6.40
N VAL A 200 26.47 16.42 -6.20
CA VAL A 200 25.47 16.79 -7.22
C VAL A 200 24.98 18.19 -6.94
N THR A 201 25.05 19.05 -7.94
CA THR A 201 24.49 20.40 -7.87
C THR A 201 23.15 20.44 -8.60
N PHE A 202 22.10 20.80 -7.88
CA PHE A 202 20.80 21.13 -8.46
C PHE A 202 20.73 22.64 -8.67
N VAL A 203 20.31 23.07 -9.86
CA VAL A 203 20.08 24.49 -10.17
C VAL A 203 18.61 24.74 -10.48
N ASN A 204 18.15 25.96 -10.21
CA ASN A 204 16.79 26.42 -10.51
C ASN A 204 15.70 25.51 -9.90
N VAL A 205 15.84 25.18 -8.62
CA VAL A 205 14.98 24.24 -7.90
C VAL A 205 13.70 24.95 -7.42
N THR A 206 12.53 24.39 -7.72
CA THR A 206 11.23 24.90 -7.24
C THR A 206 10.32 23.74 -6.83
N GLY A 207 9.43 23.95 -5.86
CA GLY A 207 8.45 22.91 -5.48
C GLY A 207 7.81 23.12 -4.11
N SER A 208 6.98 22.16 -3.72
CA SER A 208 6.45 22.06 -2.35
C SER A 208 7.44 21.30 -1.47
N ILE A 209 7.62 21.76 -0.24
CA ILE A 209 8.37 21.01 0.77
C ILE A 209 7.41 19.99 1.38
N VAL A 210 7.78 18.72 1.32
CA VAL A 210 7.06 17.64 2.00
C VAL A 210 8.00 17.10 3.06
N SER A 211 7.62 17.12 4.33
CA SER A 211 8.36 16.45 5.39
C SER A 211 7.74 15.09 5.68
N ILE A 212 8.59 14.10 5.93
CA ILE A 212 8.17 12.83 6.52
C ILE A 212 8.65 12.80 7.96
N ILE A 213 7.76 12.46 8.89
CA ILE A 213 8.06 12.37 10.32
C ILE A 213 7.75 10.93 10.76
N ASP A 214 8.74 10.21 11.27
CA ASP A 214 8.55 8.95 11.99
C ASP A 214 8.55 9.25 13.50
N GLU A 215 7.41 9.11 14.17
CA GLU A 215 7.32 9.43 15.61
C GLU A 215 8.20 8.53 16.49
N SER A 216 8.59 7.35 16.01
CA SER A 216 9.46 6.44 16.75
C SER A 216 10.94 6.85 16.70
N ILE A 217 11.35 7.60 15.68
CA ILE A 217 12.72 8.07 15.47
C ILE A 217 12.61 9.56 15.20
N LYS A 218 12.84 10.38 16.24
CA LYS A 218 12.68 11.86 16.25
C LYS A 218 13.53 12.65 15.21
N GLU A 219 14.07 11.99 14.17
CA GLU A 219 15.13 12.52 13.31
C GLU A 219 14.94 12.30 11.80
N LEU A 220 13.91 11.60 11.32
CA LEU A 220 13.72 11.50 9.88
C LEU A 220 13.04 12.77 9.35
N SER A 221 13.68 13.44 8.40
CA SER A 221 13.16 14.59 7.66
C SER A 221 13.54 14.41 6.19
N CYS A 222 12.76 13.63 5.46
CA CYS A 222 12.94 13.48 4.01
C CYS A 222 12.14 14.56 3.29
N PHE A 223 12.75 15.22 2.30
CA PHE A 223 12.11 16.27 1.50
C PHE A 223 12.00 15.88 0.01
N ARG A 224 10.81 16.03 -0.58
CA ARG A 224 10.59 15.86 -2.03
C ARG A 224 10.51 17.22 -2.70
N VAL A 225 11.31 17.42 -3.75
CA VAL A 225 11.19 18.57 -4.66
C VAL A 225 10.57 18.11 -5.98
N TYR A 226 9.51 18.77 -6.44
CA TYR A 226 8.73 18.35 -7.61
C TYR A 226 9.35 18.76 -8.95
N THR A 227 10.32 19.67 -8.98
CA THR A 227 10.99 20.07 -10.22
C THR A 227 12.49 20.25 -9.98
N CYS A 228 13.30 19.38 -10.61
CA CYS A 228 14.74 19.53 -10.67
C CYS A 228 15.17 19.54 -12.14
N TYR A 229 16.03 20.50 -12.50
CA TYR A 229 16.74 20.47 -13.78
C TYR A 229 18.13 19.89 -13.51
N ILE A 230 18.37 18.69 -14.01
CA ILE A 230 19.68 18.06 -13.94
C ILE A 230 20.43 18.47 -15.20
N ASN A 231 21.40 19.37 -15.05
CA ASN A 231 22.36 19.62 -16.13
C ASN A 231 23.32 18.44 -16.16
N ILE A 232 23.10 17.53 -17.12
CA ILE A 232 24.08 16.49 -17.45
C ILE A 232 25.21 17.21 -18.17
N PRO A 233 26.44 17.24 -17.64
CA PRO A 233 27.57 17.74 -18.43
C PRO A 233 27.66 16.86 -19.68
N SER A 234 27.47 17.47 -20.85
CA SER A 234 27.89 16.85 -22.08
C SER A 234 29.39 16.62 -21.94
N ASN A 235 29.83 15.36 -21.88
CA ASN A 235 31.23 15.03 -22.08
C ASN A 235 31.62 15.55 -23.47
N THR A 236 32.10 16.79 -23.53
CA THR A 236 32.87 17.31 -24.64
C THR A 236 34.30 16.90 -24.37
N ASN A 237 34.70 15.80 -25.03
CA ASN A 237 36.06 15.30 -25.27
C ASN A 237 37.11 15.48 -24.17
#